data_AF-A0A6V8NJ95-F1
#
_entry.id   AF-A0A6V8NJ95-F1
#
_cell.length_a   1.000
_cell.length_b   1.000
_cell.length_c   1.000
_cell.angle_alpha   90.00
_cell.angle_beta   90.00
_cell.angle_gamma   90.00
#
_symmetry.space_group_name_H-M   'P 1'
#
loop_
_entity.id
_entity.type
_entity.pdbx_description
1 polymer ?
#
loop_
_entity_poly.entity_id
_entity_poly.type
_entity_poly.pdbx_seq_one_letter_code
_entity_poly.pdbx_strand_id
1 'polypeptide(L)'
;ATYFSFNKQVPRPYIFEPPDDGKTDYAAGETFTFRFILIGNARKFIPYFIYSFHELGKVGITRRGHKFFLDSIYVLNELDGNREQVFSGKESLVYNVDYPITVEQIQHRAEQMGGVGSLTLRFITPLRLKCQSQLQLRTVPLSCLLQNLSIKTQMLNIFHCQGQFSESLRDLVKEAQEIEPIAQDLRWRRLERYSLRRQQSDTLSGLVGTITYKAPKGELARYLPLLILGQFIHVGGKTVFGLGKYVVEV
;
A
#
# COMPACT_ATOMS: atom_id res chain seq x y z
N ALA A 1 -11.99 18.13 15.10
CA ALA A 1 -10.60 18.58 14.91
C ALA A 1 -9.54 17.59 15.47
N THR A 2 -9.88 16.70 16.41
CA THR A 2 -8.91 15.84 17.11
C THR A 2 -8.52 14.53 16.39
N TYR A 3 -9.28 14.08 15.39
CA TYR A 3 -9.07 12.76 14.77
C TYR A 3 -7.74 12.62 14.01
N PHE A 4 -7.19 13.73 13.49
CA PHE A 4 -5.91 13.76 12.80
C PHE A 4 -4.77 14.36 13.64
N SER A 5 -4.99 14.71 14.91
CA SER A 5 -4.07 15.56 15.69
C SER A 5 -2.65 15.01 15.81
N PHE A 6 -2.47 13.69 15.73
CA PHE A 6 -1.16 13.04 15.80
C PHE A 6 -0.46 12.89 14.44
N ASN A 7 -1.15 13.18 13.32
CA ASN A 7 -0.61 13.10 11.96
C ASN A 7 -0.17 14.48 11.47
N LYS A 8 1.14 14.72 11.52
CA LYS A 8 1.75 16.00 11.11
C LYS A 8 1.92 16.17 9.59
N GLN A 9 1.65 15.13 8.79
CA GLN A 9 1.86 15.17 7.34
C GLN A 9 0.72 14.47 6.59
N VAL A 10 0.25 15.11 5.52
CA VAL A 10 -0.69 14.52 4.57
C VAL A 10 0.00 13.36 3.84
N PRO A 11 -0.61 12.16 3.79
CA PRO A 11 -0.04 11.03 3.06
C PRO A 11 0.12 11.41 1.58
N ARG A 12 1.24 10.99 0.99
CA ARG A 12 1.44 11.14 -0.45
C ARG A 12 0.49 10.20 -1.19
N PRO A 13 -0.11 10.62 -2.31
CA PRO A 13 -1.07 9.81 -3.07
C PRO A 13 -0.37 8.82 -4.01
N TYR A 14 0.80 8.31 -3.61
CA TYR A 14 1.55 7.35 -4.39
C TYR A 14 2.37 6.39 -3.51
N ILE A 15 2.60 5.19 -4.02
CA ILE A 15 3.38 4.12 -3.37
C ILE A 15 4.25 3.43 -4.41
N PHE A 16 5.52 3.23 -4.09
CA PHE A 16 6.40 2.34 -4.85
C PHE A 16 6.38 0.94 -4.23
N GLU A 17 6.20 -0.08 -5.05
CA GLU A 17 6.48 -1.45 -4.66
C GLU A 17 7.69 -1.96 -5.45
N PRO A 18 8.77 -2.39 -4.78
CA PRO A 18 9.95 -2.90 -5.47
C PRO A 18 9.63 -4.18 -6.25
N PRO A 19 10.54 -4.64 -7.13
CA PRO A 19 10.41 -5.95 -7.76
C PRO A 19 10.16 -7.06 -6.75
N ASP A 20 9.19 -7.93 -7.06
CA ASP A 20 8.79 -9.06 -6.22
C ASP A 20 9.76 -10.27 -6.39
N ASP A 21 10.75 -10.18 -7.28
CA ASP A 21 11.72 -11.24 -7.60
C ASP A 21 12.85 -11.39 -6.57
N GLY A 22 12.95 -10.46 -5.61
CA GLY A 22 13.96 -10.45 -4.57
C GLY A 22 15.38 -10.14 -5.06
N LYS A 23 15.56 -9.77 -6.33
CA LYS A 23 16.87 -9.45 -6.90
C LYS A 23 17.29 -8.03 -6.52
N THR A 24 18.59 -7.86 -6.30
CA THR A 24 19.23 -6.54 -6.12
C THR A 24 20.15 -6.18 -7.27
N ASP A 25 20.45 -7.15 -8.14
CA ASP A 25 21.41 -7.04 -9.22
C ASP A 25 20.76 -7.58 -10.49
N TYR A 26 20.86 -6.79 -11.55
CA TYR A 26 20.32 -7.10 -12.87
C TYR A 26 21.43 -6.91 -13.91
N ALA A 27 21.53 -7.82 -14.86
CA ALA A 27 22.47 -7.70 -15.97
C ALA A 27 22.06 -6.58 -16.93
N ALA A 28 23.01 -6.10 -17.75
CA ALA A 28 22.68 -5.16 -18.82
C ALA A 28 21.68 -5.80 -19.80
N GLY A 29 20.57 -5.12 -20.06
CA GLY A 29 19.48 -5.63 -20.89
C GLY A 29 18.47 -6.52 -20.16
N GLU A 30 18.73 -6.89 -18.90
CA GLU A 30 17.75 -7.61 -18.08
C GLU A 30 16.63 -6.66 -17.64
N THR A 31 15.38 -7.12 -17.80
CA THR A 31 14.20 -6.36 -17.37
C THR A 31 13.97 -6.57 -15.88
N PHE A 32 13.70 -5.48 -15.17
CA PHE A 32 13.09 -5.51 -13.85
C PHE A 32 11.73 -4.82 -13.90
N THR A 33 10.80 -5.27 -13.06
CA THR A 33 9.44 -4.72 -12.99
C THR A 33 9.13 -4.32 -11.57
N PHE A 34 8.55 -3.14 -11.40
CA PHE A 34 8.11 -2.62 -10.10
C PHE A 34 6.70 -2.06 -10.25
N ARG A 35 5.95 -1.96 -9.15
CA ARG A 35 4.61 -1.33 -9.17
C ARG A 35 4.69 0.11 -8.66
N PHE A 36 3.85 0.96 -9.24
CA PHE A 36 3.67 2.34 -8.82
C PHE A 36 2.18 2.64 -8.70
N ILE A 37 1.70 2.72 -7.46
CA ILE A 37 0.28 2.91 -7.16
C ILE A 37 0.01 4.41 -7.11
N LEU A 38 -1.01 4.88 -7.83
CA LEU A 38 -1.48 6.26 -7.82
C LEU A 38 -2.90 6.33 -7.25
N ILE A 39 -3.14 7.30 -6.37
CA ILE A 39 -4.39 7.40 -5.62
C ILE A 39 -5.10 8.72 -5.97
N GLY A 40 -6.40 8.64 -6.25
CA GLY A 40 -7.25 9.81 -6.51
C GLY A 40 -6.77 10.66 -7.69
N ASN A 41 -6.68 11.97 -7.48
CA ASN A 41 -6.29 12.94 -8.50
C ASN A 41 -4.84 12.81 -8.97
N ALA A 42 -3.97 12.08 -8.26
CA ALA A 42 -2.59 11.85 -8.69
C ALA A 42 -2.51 11.14 -10.06
N ARG A 43 -3.55 10.37 -10.42
CA ARG A 43 -3.68 9.68 -11.71
C ARG A 43 -3.69 10.64 -12.90
N LYS A 44 -4.19 11.87 -12.73
CA LYS A 44 -4.16 12.92 -13.77
C LYS A 44 -2.74 13.34 -14.16
N PHE A 45 -1.74 13.00 -13.34
CA PHE A 45 -0.34 13.32 -13.59
C PHE A 45 0.47 12.17 -14.20
N ILE A 46 -0.20 11.09 -14.65
CA ILE A 46 0.45 9.95 -15.33
C ILE A 46 1.46 10.41 -16.41
N PRO A 47 1.12 11.34 -17.33
CA PRO A 47 2.08 11.79 -18.35
C PRO A 47 3.38 12.36 -17.76
N TYR A 48 3.30 13.08 -16.64
CA TYR A 48 4.47 13.63 -15.95
C TYR A 48 5.29 12.54 -15.25
N PHE A 49 4.66 11.49 -14.73
CA PHE A 49 5.38 10.34 -14.17
C PHE A 49 6.10 9.55 -15.25
N ILE A 50 5.45 9.32 -16.41
CA ILE A 50 6.09 8.67 -17.58
C ILE A 50 7.35 9.45 -17.97
N TYR A 51 7.22 10.77 -18.15
CA TYR A 51 8.37 11.63 -18.46
C TYR A 51 9.45 11.57 -17.36
N SER A 52 9.05 11.62 -16.09
CA SER A 52 9.99 11.55 -14.96
C SER A 52 10.75 10.22 -14.91
N PHE A 53 10.10 9.10 -15.19
CA PHE A 53 10.76 7.79 -15.26
C PHE A 53 11.71 7.69 -16.45
N HIS A 54 11.33 8.25 -17.59
CA HIS A 54 12.20 8.34 -18.75
C HIS A 54 13.48 9.14 -18.45
N GLU A 55 13.37 10.32 -17.83
CA GLU A 55 14.53 11.12 -17.44
C GLU A 55 15.35 10.47 -16.32
N LEU A 56 14.69 9.84 -15.34
CA LEU A 56 15.36 9.06 -14.30
C LEU A 56 16.19 7.92 -14.89
N GLY A 57 15.72 7.30 -15.97
CA GLY A 57 16.47 6.28 -16.71
C GLY A 57 17.82 6.77 -17.23
N LYS A 58 17.88 8.03 -17.70
CA LYS A 58 19.10 8.66 -18.22
C LYS A 58 20.11 9.01 -17.12
N VAL A 59 19.61 9.45 -15.96
CA VAL A 59 20.42 9.82 -14.78
C VAL A 59 20.90 8.57 -14.02
N GLY A 60 20.05 7.56 -13.95
CA GLY A 60 20.26 6.33 -13.21
C GLY A 60 19.71 6.35 -11.77
N ILE A 61 19.50 5.16 -11.20
CA ILE A 61 18.77 4.96 -9.92
C ILE A 61 19.65 4.55 -8.74
N THR A 62 20.90 4.15 -9.01
CA THR A 62 21.84 3.73 -7.98
C THR A 62 22.87 4.81 -7.68
N ARG A 63 23.63 4.65 -6.60
CA ARG A 63 24.78 5.51 -6.28
C ARG A 63 25.80 5.58 -7.42
N ARG A 64 25.90 4.52 -8.22
CA ARG A 64 26.81 4.43 -9.38
C ARG A 64 26.19 4.98 -10.67
N GLY A 65 24.95 5.48 -10.63
CA GLY A 65 24.26 6.00 -11.81
C GLY A 65 23.91 4.93 -12.83
N HIS A 66 23.58 3.70 -12.38
CA HIS A 66 23.14 2.66 -13.30
C HIS A 66 21.86 3.10 -14.01
N LYS A 67 21.96 3.20 -15.33
CA LYS A 67 20.90 3.67 -16.22
C LYS A 67 19.92 2.55 -16.55
N PHE A 68 18.71 2.94 -16.91
CA PHE A 68 17.69 2.05 -17.47
C PHE A 68 16.92 2.82 -18.54
N PHE A 69 16.13 2.12 -19.33
CA PHE A 69 15.13 2.75 -20.20
C PHE A 69 13.76 2.23 -19.81
N LEU A 70 12.76 3.08 -19.96
CA LEU A 70 11.37 2.70 -19.70
C LEU A 70 10.88 1.89 -20.90
N ASP A 71 10.63 0.61 -20.71
CA ASP A 71 10.16 -0.29 -21.76
C ASP A 71 8.65 -0.16 -21.97
N SER A 72 7.87 -0.35 -20.92
CA SER A 72 6.41 -0.35 -21.00
C SER A 72 5.77 -0.01 -19.65
N ILE A 73 4.58 0.57 -19.68
CA ILE A 73 3.74 0.80 -18.48
C ILE A 73 2.36 0.25 -18.74
N TYR A 74 1.82 -0.45 -17.75
CA TYR A 74 0.48 -0.99 -17.76
C TYR A 74 -0.29 -0.50 -16.53
N VAL A 75 -1.57 -0.19 -16.73
CA VAL A 75 -2.55 -0.10 -15.63
C VAL A 75 -3.03 -1.51 -15.34
N LEU A 76 -3.11 -1.82 -14.04
CA LEU A 76 -3.53 -3.11 -13.53
C LEU A 76 -4.70 -2.91 -12.59
N ASN A 77 -5.79 -3.62 -12.83
CA ASN A 77 -6.86 -3.80 -11.86
C ASN A 77 -6.83 -5.25 -11.36
N GLU A 78 -6.28 -5.45 -10.16
CA GLU A 78 -6.08 -6.79 -9.61
C GLU A 78 -7.40 -7.42 -9.10
N LEU A 79 -8.52 -6.67 -9.06
CA LEU A 79 -9.82 -7.18 -8.61
C LEU A 79 -10.62 -7.84 -9.74
N ASP A 80 -10.49 -7.36 -10.98
CA ASP A 80 -11.14 -7.94 -12.17
C ASP A 80 -10.15 -8.56 -13.16
N GLY A 81 -8.84 -8.38 -12.94
CA GLY A 81 -7.77 -8.92 -13.78
C GLY A 81 -7.47 -8.08 -15.03
N ASN A 82 -8.10 -6.91 -15.20
CA ASN A 82 -7.87 -6.09 -16.38
C ASN A 82 -6.45 -5.52 -16.40
N ARG A 83 -5.87 -5.47 -17.61
CA ARG A 83 -4.53 -4.97 -17.86
C ARG A 83 -4.51 -4.22 -19.19
N GLU A 84 -4.23 -2.93 -19.11
CA GLU A 84 -4.20 -2.05 -20.27
C GLU A 84 -2.87 -1.30 -20.36
N GLN A 85 -2.33 -1.17 -21.57
CA GLN A 85 -1.06 -0.49 -21.78
C GLN A 85 -1.26 1.02 -21.78
N VAL A 86 -0.43 1.73 -21.04
CA VAL A 86 -0.42 3.20 -20.94
C VAL A 86 0.77 3.80 -21.69
N PHE A 87 1.87 3.06 -21.76
CA PHE A 87 3.08 3.51 -22.45
C PHE A 87 3.75 2.34 -23.16
N SER A 88 4.19 2.60 -24.40
CA SER A 88 5.01 1.70 -25.22
C SER A 88 6.31 2.40 -25.57
N GLY A 89 7.43 1.98 -24.98
CA GLY A 89 8.76 2.52 -25.28
C GLY A 89 9.21 2.19 -26.71
N LYS A 90 8.77 1.04 -27.25
CA LYS A 90 9.04 0.62 -28.63
C LYS A 90 8.43 1.58 -29.66
N GLU A 91 7.21 2.05 -29.40
CA GLU A 91 6.47 2.94 -30.32
C GLU A 91 6.59 4.41 -29.92
N SER A 92 7.12 4.69 -28.72
CA SER A 92 7.10 6.01 -28.08
C SER A 92 5.69 6.60 -27.98
N LEU A 93 4.68 5.74 -27.74
CA LEU A 93 3.28 6.13 -27.65
C LEU A 93 2.78 6.11 -26.20
N VAL A 94 1.92 7.08 -25.89
CA VAL A 94 1.15 7.16 -24.65
C VAL A 94 -0.32 6.93 -24.99
N TYR A 95 -0.94 5.99 -24.30
CA TYR A 95 -2.34 5.64 -24.45
C TYR A 95 -3.16 6.27 -23.33
N ASN A 96 -4.30 6.85 -23.67
CA ASN A 96 -5.19 7.48 -22.70
C ASN A 96 -6.09 6.43 -22.03
N VAL A 97 -5.54 5.77 -21.00
CA VAL A 97 -6.21 4.74 -20.21
C VAL A 97 -6.45 5.27 -18.80
N ASP A 98 -7.69 5.22 -18.35
CA ASP A 98 -8.07 5.55 -16.97
C ASP A 98 -8.97 4.45 -16.38
N TYR A 99 -8.34 3.42 -15.80
CA TYR A 99 -9.03 2.25 -15.26
C TYR A 99 -8.67 2.00 -13.78
N PRO A 100 -9.28 2.73 -12.82
CA PRO A 100 -9.01 2.54 -11.40
C PRO A 100 -9.65 1.29 -10.82
N ILE A 101 -9.07 0.85 -9.70
CA ILE A 101 -9.82 0.09 -8.68
C ILE A 101 -10.82 1.03 -8.00
N THR A 102 -12.11 0.65 -7.98
CA THR A 102 -13.19 1.46 -7.38
C THR A 102 -13.65 0.92 -6.03
N VAL A 103 -14.40 1.74 -5.28
CA VAL A 103 -14.98 1.34 -3.99
C VAL A 103 -16.01 0.23 -4.18
N GLU A 104 -16.79 0.28 -5.25
CA GLU A 104 -17.80 -0.73 -5.60
C GLU A 104 -17.14 -2.09 -5.84
N GLN A 105 -15.99 -2.12 -6.53
CA GLN A 105 -15.22 -3.35 -6.72
C GLN A 105 -14.69 -3.91 -5.39
N ILE A 106 -14.22 -3.04 -4.49
CA ILE A 106 -13.76 -3.43 -3.15
C ILE A 106 -14.92 -3.99 -2.32
N GLN A 107 -16.10 -3.37 -2.37
CA GLN A 107 -17.30 -3.84 -1.68
C GLN A 107 -17.75 -5.20 -2.21
N HIS A 108 -17.82 -5.35 -3.54
CA HIS A 108 -18.16 -6.61 -4.17
C HIS A 108 -17.18 -7.72 -3.79
N ARG A 109 -15.88 -7.42 -3.76
CA ARG A 109 -14.87 -8.39 -3.31
C ARG A 109 -15.06 -8.78 -1.84
N ALA A 110 -15.42 -7.83 -0.97
CA ALA A 110 -15.70 -8.11 0.43
C ALA A 110 -16.93 -9.01 0.62
N GLU A 111 -17.99 -8.80 -0.17
CA GLU A 111 -19.20 -9.62 -0.16
C GLU A 111 -18.91 -11.06 -0.59
N GLN A 112 -18.11 -11.25 -1.65
CA GLN A 112 -17.67 -12.57 -2.11
C GLN A 112 -16.86 -13.33 -1.05
N MET A 113 -16.14 -12.61 -0.20
CA MET A 113 -15.38 -13.17 0.91
C MET A 113 -16.25 -13.45 2.15
N GLY A 114 -17.56 -13.16 2.12
CA GLY A 114 -18.45 -13.12 3.28
C GLY A 114 -18.58 -14.42 4.11
N GLY A 115 -19.13 -14.30 5.32
CA GLY A 115 -19.36 -15.43 6.23
C GLY A 115 -18.12 -15.89 7.02
N VAL A 116 -17.09 -15.06 7.07
CA VAL A 116 -15.80 -15.35 7.67
C VAL A 116 -15.89 -15.50 9.20
N GLY A 117 -15.47 -16.65 9.72
CA GLY A 117 -15.26 -16.86 11.15
C GLY A 117 -13.84 -16.50 11.61
N SER A 118 -12.86 -16.50 10.69
CA SER A 118 -11.47 -16.14 10.97
C SER A 118 -10.81 -15.42 9.80
N LEU A 119 -10.03 -14.39 10.08
CA LEU A 119 -9.39 -13.52 9.11
C LEU A 119 -7.88 -13.54 9.35
N THR A 120 -7.10 -13.85 8.33
CA THR A 120 -5.64 -13.79 8.38
C THR A 120 -5.11 -12.65 7.50
N LEU A 121 -4.21 -11.84 8.07
CA LEU A 121 -3.47 -10.83 7.34
C LEU A 121 -2.02 -11.29 7.19
N ARG A 122 -1.54 -11.42 5.95
CA ARG A 122 -0.14 -11.80 5.65
C ARG A 122 0.64 -10.59 5.16
N PHE A 123 1.52 -10.06 6.01
CA PHE A 123 2.40 -8.93 5.72
C PHE A 123 3.60 -9.37 4.87
N ILE A 124 3.61 -8.89 3.62
CA ILE A 124 4.64 -9.18 2.62
C ILE A 124 5.85 -8.26 2.81
N THR A 125 5.60 -6.99 3.12
CA THR A 125 6.64 -5.99 3.38
C THR A 125 6.59 -5.50 4.83
N PRO A 126 7.69 -4.94 5.36
CA PRO A 126 7.77 -4.58 6.77
C PRO A 126 6.67 -3.62 7.23
N LEU A 127 5.89 -4.05 8.23
CA LEU A 127 4.88 -3.27 8.92
C LEU A 127 5.53 -2.38 9.98
N ARG A 128 5.25 -1.07 9.90
CA ARG A 128 5.61 -0.08 10.92
C ARG A 128 4.34 0.54 11.47
N LEU A 129 3.71 -0.17 12.40
CA LEU A 129 2.44 0.25 12.98
C LEU A 129 2.68 1.14 14.21
N LYS A 130 1.84 2.16 14.38
CA LYS A 130 1.79 2.95 15.61
C LYS A 130 0.49 2.65 16.35
N CYS A 131 0.60 2.18 17.58
CA CYS A 131 -0.53 1.97 18.49
C CYS A 131 -0.29 2.70 19.79
N GLN A 132 -1.21 3.57 20.22
CA GLN A 132 -1.09 4.26 21.53
C GLN A 132 0.32 4.85 21.78
N SER A 133 0.94 5.43 20.74
CA SER A 133 2.31 5.98 20.76
C SER A 133 3.46 4.96 20.84
N GLN A 134 3.20 3.66 20.87
CA GLN A 134 4.18 2.59 20.76
C GLN A 134 4.37 2.14 19.31
N LEU A 135 5.62 1.85 18.94
CA LEU A 135 6.02 1.36 17.60
C LEU A 135 6.38 -0.12 17.57
N GLN A 136 6.60 -0.73 18.74
CA GLN A 136 6.94 -2.14 18.90
C GLN A 136 5.86 -2.78 19.73
N LEU A 137 4.95 -3.48 19.08
CA LEU A 137 3.84 -4.15 19.73
C LEU A 137 4.17 -5.64 19.84
N ARG A 138 3.90 -6.23 21.01
CA ARG A 138 3.97 -7.68 21.19
C ARG A 138 2.79 -8.39 20.55
N THR A 139 1.64 -7.74 20.55
CA THR A 139 0.39 -8.17 19.91
C THR A 139 -0.12 -7.04 19.05
N VAL A 140 -0.79 -7.35 17.94
CA VAL A 140 -1.36 -6.33 17.05
C VAL A 140 -2.88 -6.45 17.10
N PRO A 141 -3.58 -5.64 17.91
CA PRO A 141 -5.05 -5.62 17.94
C PRO A 141 -5.60 -5.19 16.59
N LEU A 142 -6.77 -5.72 16.19
CA LEU A 142 -7.40 -5.37 14.91
C LEU A 142 -7.74 -3.88 14.84
N SER A 143 -8.26 -3.32 15.94
CA SER A 143 -8.53 -1.88 16.09
C SER A 143 -7.31 -1.01 15.74
N CYS A 144 -6.10 -1.47 16.03
CA CYS A 144 -4.88 -0.73 15.75
C CYS A 144 -4.61 -0.61 14.25
N LEU A 145 -4.78 -1.70 13.50
CA LEU A 145 -4.65 -1.72 12.05
C LEU A 145 -5.74 -0.87 11.41
N LEU A 146 -7.00 -1.06 11.83
CA LEU A 146 -8.14 -0.30 11.32
C LEU A 146 -8.01 1.19 11.61
N GLN A 147 -7.49 1.59 12.78
CA GLN A 147 -7.23 2.99 13.10
C GLN A 147 -6.23 3.62 12.13
N ASN A 148 -5.12 2.93 11.85
CA ASN A 148 -4.09 3.42 10.93
C ASN A 148 -4.62 3.48 9.48
N LEU A 149 -5.39 2.48 9.04
CA LEU A 149 -6.03 2.45 7.74
C LEU A 149 -7.11 3.53 7.60
N SER A 150 -7.97 3.70 8.60
CA SER A 150 -9.05 4.68 8.62
C SER A 150 -8.49 6.09 8.53
N ILE A 151 -7.49 6.43 9.36
CA ILE A 151 -6.84 7.74 9.29
C ILE A 151 -6.25 7.97 7.89
N LYS A 152 -5.48 7.01 7.37
CA LYS A 152 -4.85 7.15 6.06
C LYS A 152 -5.89 7.31 4.94
N THR A 153 -6.92 6.48 4.94
CA THR A 153 -8.02 6.49 3.98
C THR A 153 -8.73 7.83 3.99
N GLN A 154 -9.09 8.35 5.17
CA GLN A 154 -9.78 9.63 5.29
C GLN A 154 -8.91 10.79 4.84
N MET A 155 -7.61 10.79 5.16
CA MET A 155 -6.69 11.83 4.67
C MET A 155 -6.52 11.74 3.15
N LEU A 156 -6.36 10.54 2.58
CA LEU A 156 -6.28 10.37 1.12
C LEU A 156 -7.58 10.86 0.45
N ASN A 157 -8.73 10.52 1.02
CA ASN A 157 -10.03 10.89 0.49
C ASN A 157 -10.22 12.42 0.43
N ILE A 158 -9.96 13.10 1.55
CA ILE A 158 -10.15 14.55 1.69
C ILE A 158 -9.16 15.31 0.80
N PHE A 159 -7.87 14.96 0.86
CA PHE A 159 -6.83 15.77 0.22
C PHE A 159 -6.60 15.41 -1.25
N HIS A 160 -6.89 14.18 -1.67
CA HIS A 160 -6.54 13.71 -3.01
C HIS A 160 -7.73 13.19 -3.82
N CYS A 161 -8.86 12.87 -3.20
CA CYS A 161 -10.06 12.35 -3.89
C CYS A 161 -11.25 13.31 -3.86
N GLN A 162 -11.13 14.51 -3.29
CA GLN A 162 -12.23 15.48 -3.13
C GLN A 162 -13.42 14.93 -2.32
N GLY A 163 -13.22 13.86 -1.56
CA GLY A 163 -14.25 13.28 -0.72
C GLY A 163 -14.34 13.97 0.64
N GLN A 164 -15.30 13.53 1.44
CA GLN A 164 -15.57 14.09 2.77
C GLN A 164 -15.09 13.15 3.88
N PHE A 165 -15.00 13.68 5.11
CA PHE A 165 -14.76 12.88 6.30
C PHE A 165 -15.91 11.88 6.49
N SER A 166 -15.58 10.64 6.89
CA SER A 166 -16.58 9.59 7.10
C SER A 166 -16.59 9.17 8.56
N GLU A 167 -17.66 9.53 9.29
CA GLU A 167 -17.84 9.10 10.68
C GLU A 167 -18.01 7.58 10.79
N SER A 168 -18.57 6.91 9.79
CA SER A 168 -18.68 5.44 9.76
C SER A 168 -17.31 4.74 9.86
N LEU A 169 -16.26 5.28 9.24
CA LEU A 169 -14.90 4.73 9.35
C LEU A 169 -14.27 4.98 10.73
N ARG A 170 -14.75 5.97 11.48
CA ARG A 170 -14.34 6.19 12.87
C ARG A 170 -15.03 5.18 13.78
N ASP A 171 -16.32 4.99 13.60
CA ASP A 171 -17.11 4.09 14.44
C ASP A 171 -16.73 2.62 14.23
N LEU A 172 -16.43 2.22 12.98
CA LEU A 172 -15.88 0.91 12.64
C LEU A 172 -14.63 0.55 13.47
N VAL A 173 -13.76 1.53 13.75
CA VAL A 173 -12.53 1.31 14.54
C VAL A 173 -12.87 1.07 16.02
N LYS A 174 -13.86 1.77 16.56
CA LYS A 174 -14.29 1.60 17.96
C LYS A 174 -14.87 0.21 18.20
N GLU A 175 -15.65 -0.29 17.25
CA GLU A 175 -16.27 -1.62 17.33
C GLU A 175 -15.22 -2.75 17.38
N ALA A 176 -14.05 -2.55 16.79
CA ALA A 176 -12.99 -3.55 16.75
C ALA A 176 -12.06 -3.56 17.99
N GLN A 177 -12.36 -2.77 19.04
CA GLN A 177 -11.49 -2.59 20.19
C GLN A 177 -11.16 -3.89 20.92
N GLU A 178 -12.12 -4.79 21.03
CA GLU A 178 -12.00 -6.06 21.77
C GLU A 178 -11.48 -7.23 20.89
N ILE A 179 -11.22 -6.99 19.60
CA ILE A 179 -10.78 -8.05 18.67
C ILE A 179 -9.25 -8.16 18.69
N GLU A 180 -8.78 -9.10 19.52
CA GLU A 180 -7.38 -9.49 19.63
C GLU A 180 -7.00 -10.64 18.67
N PRO A 181 -5.72 -10.78 18.29
CA PRO A 181 -5.28 -11.88 17.46
C PRO A 181 -5.34 -13.21 18.22
N ILE A 182 -5.88 -14.25 17.59
CA ILE A 182 -5.85 -15.63 18.12
C ILE A 182 -4.54 -16.35 17.79
N ALA A 183 -3.83 -15.89 16.76
CA ALA A 183 -2.51 -16.40 16.38
C ALA A 183 -1.71 -15.31 15.67
N GLN A 184 -0.41 -15.31 15.85
CA GLN A 184 0.52 -14.42 15.16
C GLN A 184 1.87 -15.11 14.98
N ASP A 185 2.41 -15.05 13.78
CA ASP A 185 3.79 -15.43 13.48
C ASP A 185 4.45 -14.22 12.84
N LEU A 186 5.03 -13.37 13.69
CA LEU A 186 5.63 -12.11 13.30
C LEU A 186 7.12 -12.11 13.63
N ARG A 187 7.92 -11.71 12.66
CA ARG A 187 9.37 -11.52 12.82
C ARG A 187 9.79 -10.14 12.39
N TRP A 188 10.81 -9.61 13.06
CA TRP A 188 11.42 -8.36 12.65
C TRP A 188 12.31 -8.57 11.43
N ARG A 189 11.97 -7.95 10.30
CA ARG A 189 12.80 -7.95 9.09
C ARG A 189 13.65 -6.70 9.06
N ARG A 190 14.97 -6.87 9.11
CA ARG A 190 15.92 -5.77 8.87
C ARG A 190 15.97 -5.47 7.38
N LEU A 191 15.71 -4.21 7.05
CA LEU A 191 15.81 -3.68 5.70
C LEU A 191 16.43 -2.29 5.79
N GLU A 192 17.41 -2.03 4.93
CA GLU A 192 18.14 -0.77 4.86
C GLU A 192 18.06 -0.21 3.45
N ARG A 193 18.11 1.11 3.36
CA ARG A 193 18.24 1.81 2.08
C ARG A 193 19.30 2.89 2.21
N TYR A 194 20.01 3.15 1.12
CA TYR A 194 20.87 4.33 1.03
C TYR A 194 20.08 5.51 0.45
N SER A 195 20.09 6.65 1.13
CA SER A 195 19.42 7.87 0.69
C SER A 195 20.43 8.82 0.05
N LEU A 196 20.52 8.87 -1.28
CA LEU A 196 21.44 9.77 -2.01
C LEU A 196 21.28 11.24 -1.60
N ARG A 197 20.03 11.71 -1.46
CA ARG A 197 19.72 13.09 -1.07
C ARG A 197 20.32 13.50 0.28
N ARG A 198 20.46 12.55 1.21
CA ARG A 198 20.96 12.78 2.57
C ARG A 198 22.33 12.15 2.83
N GLN A 199 22.84 11.39 1.86
CA GLN A 199 24.05 10.58 1.92
C GLN A 199 24.15 9.66 3.15
N GLN A 200 23.02 9.14 3.64
CA GLN A 200 22.95 8.28 4.82
C GLN A 200 22.11 7.02 4.56
N SER A 201 22.34 5.97 5.35
CA SER A 201 21.45 4.79 5.37
C SER A 201 20.25 5.03 6.28
N ASP A 202 19.05 4.77 5.79
CA ASP A 202 17.81 4.77 6.58
C ASP A 202 17.33 3.33 6.78
N THR A 203 16.73 3.03 7.94
CA THR A 203 16.11 1.73 8.17
C THR A 203 14.65 1.72 7.71
N LEU A 204 14.34 0.78 6.81
CA LEU A 204 13.00 0.40 6.39
C LEU A 204 12.55 -0.90 7.09
N SER A 205 13.07 -1.14 8.29
CA SER A 205 12.79 -2.35 9.06
C SER A 205 11.42 -2.30 9.74
N GLY A 206 10.85 -3.46 10.03
CA GLY A 206 9.51 -3.62 10.62
C GLY A 206 9.10 -5.09 10.74
N LEU A 207 7.84 -5.33 11.12
CA LEU A 207 7.29 -6.67 11.31
C LEU A 207 6.84 -7.28 9.97
N VAL A 208 7.14 -8.54 9.71
CA VAL A 208 6.59 -9.32 8.58
C VAL A 208 6.08 -10.66 9.09
N GLY A 209 5.14 -11.27 8.37
CA GLY A 209 4.53 -12.55 8.75
C GLY A 209 3.01 -12.47 8.81
N THR A 210 2.38 -13.27 9.66
CA THR A 210 0.92 -13.44 9.66
C THR A 210 0.29 -13.04 10.99
N ILE A 211 -0.95 -12.56 10.93
CA ILE A 211 -1.78 -12.26 12.09
C ILE A 211 -3.18 -12.78 11.80
N THR A 212 -3.74 -13.59 12.69
CA THR A 212 -5.06 -14.20 12.53
C THR A 212 -6.00 -13.72 13.63
N TYR A 213 -7.15 -13.23 13.22
CA TYR A 213 -8.24 -12.77 14.08
C TYR A 213 -9.42 -13.74 13.98
N LYS A 214 -10.23 -13.79 15.03
CA LYS A 214 -11.47 -14.57 15.08
C LYS A 214 -12.54 -13.75 15.77
N ALA A 215 -13.75 -13.78 15.23
CA ALA A 215 -14.93 -13.22 15.87
C ALA A 215 -16.15 -14.09 15.50
N PRO A 216 -17.30 -13.94 16.16
CA PRO A 216 -18.56 -14.52 15.73
C PRO A 216 -18.79 -14.38 14.21
N LYS A 217 -19.40 -15.40 13.60
CA LYS A 217 -19.56 -15.48 12.14
C LYS A 217 -20.27 -14.23 11.60
N GLY A 218 -19.65 -13.59 10.62
CA GLY A 218 -20.20 -12.38 9.97
C GLY A 218 -19.81 -11.07 10.66
N GLU A 219 -19.25 -11.10 11.86
CA GLU A 219 -18.79 -9.88 12.52
C GLU A 219 -17.55 -9.31 11.82
N LEU A 220 -16.62 -10.18 11.39
CA LEU A 220 -15.41 -9.76 10.67
C LEU A 220 -15.69 -9.18 9.28
N ALA A 221 -16.82 -9.54 8.67
CA ALA A 221 -17.14 -9.14 7.29
C ALA A 221 -17.23 -7.61 7.13
N ARG A 222 -17.68 -6.89 8.16
CA ARG A 222 -17.78 -5.42 8.14
C ARG A 222 -16.44 -4.70 7.99
N TYR A 223 -15.33 -5.36 8.36
CA TYR A 223 -13.99 -4.79 8.28
C TYR A 223 -13.31 -5.07 6.93
N LEU A 224 -13.82 -6.06 6.16
CA LEU A 224 -13.20 -6.49 4.92
C LEU A 224 -13.04 -5.36 3.88
N PRO A 225 -14.01 -4.46 3.64
CA PRO A 225 -13.80 -3.39 2.66
C PRO A 225 -12.58 -2.51 2.97
N LEU A 226 -12.39 -2.13 4.25
CA LEU A 226 -11.25 -1.30 4.66
C LEU A 226 -9.92 -2.09 4.61
N LEU A 227 -9.95 -3.37 4.97
CA LEU A 227 -8.78 -4.25 4.91
C LEU A 227 -8.37 -4.56 3.47
N ILE A 228 -9.33 -4.81 2.58
CA ILE A 228 -9.08 -5.02 1.15
C ILE A 228 -8.50 -3.76 0.52
N LEU A 229 -9.07 -2.58 0.82
CA LEU A 229 -8.48 -1.30 0.42
C LEU A 229 -7.03 -1.17 0.92
N GLY A 230 -6.78 -1.60 2.15
CA GLY A 230 -5.47 -1.61 2.78
C GLY A 230 -4.41 -2.47 2.08
N GLN A 231 -4.80 -3.47 1.28
CA GLN A 231 -3.85 -4.23 0.43
C GLN A 231 -3.21 -3.32 -0.63
N PHE A 232 -3.99 -2.38 -1.19
CA PHE A 232 -3.55 -1.45 -2.24
C PHE A 232 -2.92 -0.19 -1.66
N ILE A 233 -3.50 0.37 -0.60
CA ILE A 233 -2.97 1.61 -0.02
C ILE A 233 -1.86 1.35 1.01
N HIS A 234 -1.64 0.11 1.45
CA HIS A 234 -0.71 -0.27 2.54
C HIS A 234 -1.03 0.40 3.88
N VAL A 235 -0.58 -0.21 4.98
CA VAL A 235 -0.85 0.27 6.35
C VAL A 235 0.41 0.73 7.09
N GLY A 236 0.26 1.76 7.94
CA GLY A 236 1.31 2.24 8.83
C GLY A 236 2.29 3.23 8.21
N GLY A 237 3.49 3.29 8.78
CA GLY A 237 4.52 4.26 8.41
C GLY A 237 5.30 3.88 7.15
N LYS A 238 5.79 4.89 6.43
CA LYS A 238 6.71 4.73 5.28
C LYS A 238 6.15 3.96 4.07
N THR A 239 4.83 3.87 3.96
CA THR A 239 4.10 3.25 2.83
C THR A 239 4.51 3.76 1.45
N VAL A 240 4.99 5.01 1.29
CA VAL A 240 5.55 5.49 0.02
C VAL A 240 6.70 4.60 -0.50
N PHE A 241 7.44 3.95 0.40
CA PHE A 241 8.52 3.01 0.08
C PHE A 241 8.04 1.55 0.01
N GLY A 242 6.73 1.32 -0.08
CA GLY A 242 6.13 -0.01 -0.21
C GLY A 242 6.02 -0.78 1.10
N LEU A 243 6.18 -0.11 2.25
CA LEU A 243 6.05 -0.74 3.57
C LEU A 243 4.58 -0.91 3.98
N GLY A 244 4.30 -2.00 4.68
CA GLY A 244 2.96 -2.33 5.16
C GLY A 244 2.04 -2.91 4.08
N LYS A 245 2.60 -3.50 3.03
CA LYS A 245 1.88 -4.33 2.05
C LYS A 245 1.49 -5.64 2.71
N TYR A 246 0.23 -6.02 2.58
CA TYR A 246 -0.28 -7.30 3.05
C TYR A 246 -1.35 -7.82 2.11
N VAL A 247 -1.70 -9.09 2.29
CA VAL A 247 -2.89 -9.70 1.69
C VAL A 247 -3.86 -10.19 2.75
N VAL A 248 -5.13 -10.18 2.40
CA VAL A 248 -6.26 -10.64 3.21
C VAL A 248 -6.60 -12.08 2.81
N GLU A 249 -6.61 -12.99 3.79
CA GLU A 249 -6.95 -14.40 3.64
C GLU A 249 -8.09 -14.72 4.63
N VAL A 250 -9.11 -15.46 4.19
CA VAL A 250 -10.35 -15.75 4.95
C VAL A 250 -10.75 -17.22 4.85
#